data_AF-A0A2X3GFZ9-F1
#
_entry.id   AF-A0A2X3GFZ9-F1
#
_cell.length_a   1.000
_cell.length_b   1.000
_cell.length_c   1.000
_cell.angle_alpha   90.00
_cell.angle_beta   90.00
_cell.angle_gamma   90.00
#
_symmetry.space_group_name_H-M   'P 1'
#
loop_
_entity.id
_entity.type
_entity.pdbx_description
1 polymer ?
#
loop_
_entity_poly.entity_id
_entity_poly.type
_entity_poly.pdbx_seq_one_letter_code
_entity_poly.pdbx_strand_id
1 'polypeptide(L)'
;MHRQNSSPVKGKGSRVWDQQGKEYIDFAGRYRGDGAWPLPSGAGGRRCISRAKRCGTPATSFTNEPALRLGRKLVEATFAERVVFMNSGTEANETAFKLARHYAVTRHKPV
;
A
#
# COMPACT_ATOMS: atom_id res chain seq x y z
N MET A 1 5.56 33.06 11.63
CA MET A 1 5.99 31.67 11.38
C MET A 1 6.45 31.55 9.94
N HIS A 2 7.77 31.56 9.69
CA HIS A 2 8.30 31.33 8.33
C HIS A 2 8.15 29.84 7.99
N ARG A 3 7.22 29.51 7.09
CA ARG A 3 7.25 28.20 6.41
C ARG A 3 8.50 28.19 5.53
N GLN A 4 9.53 27.46 5.93
CA GLN A 4 10.56 27.10 4.98
C GLN A 4 9.93 26.18 3.95
N ASN A 5 10.01 26.57 2.67
CA ASN A 5 9.58 25.74 1.55
C ASN A 5 10.59 24.59 1.37
N SER A 6 10.54 23.61 2.28
CA SER A 6 11.36 22.40 2.24
C SER A 6 10.63 21.33 1.41
N SER A 7 10.38 21.62 0.13
CA SER A 7 9.79 20.62 -0.77
C SER A 7 10.86 19.55 -1.08
N PRO A 8 10.66 18.28 -0.70
CA PRO A 8 11.63 17.24 -0.95
C PRO A 8 11.68 16.89 -2.44
N VAL A 9 12.88 16.87 -3.03
CA VAL A 9 13.10 16.56 -4.45
C VAL A 9 13.74 15.20 -4.69
N LYS A 10 14.37 14.63 -3.67
CA LYS A 10 15.06 13.34 -3.75
C LYS A 10 14.99 12.64 -2.40
N GLY A 11 14.95 11.31 -2.44
CA GLY A 11 15.16 10.49 -1.24
C GLY A 11 15.80 9.16 -1.58
N LYS A 12 16.54 8.59 -0.61
CA LYS A 12 17.24 7.31 -0.71
C LYS A 12 17.30 6.69 0.68
N GLY A 13 16.63 5.55 0.85
CA GLY A 13 16.40 4.98 2.19
C GLY A 13 15.72 6.00 3.09
N SER A 14 16.21 6.14 4.33
CA SER A 14 15.74 7.10 5.34
C SER A 14 16.28 8.53 5.18
N ARG A 15 16.93 8.88 4.06
CA ARG A 15 17.46 10.23 3.80
C ARG A 15 16.66 10.95 2.73
N VAL A 16 16.40 12.23 2.94
CA VAL A 16 15.61 13.11 2.06
C VAL A 16 16.38 14.40 1.81
N TRP A 17 16.35 14.92 0.58
CA TRP A 17 16.97 16.19 0.20
C TRP A 17 15.92 17.18 -0.28
N ASP A 18 16.02 18.43 0.17
CA ASP A 18 15.21 19.54 -0.34
C ASP A 18 15.77 20.13 -1.65
N GLN A 19 15.05 21.11 -2.21
CA GLN A 19 15.45 21.82 -3.44
C GLN A 19 16.81 22.52 -3.32
N GLN A 20 17.22 22.87 -2.10
CA GLN A 20 18.48 23.52 -1.80
C GLN A 20 19.62 22.51 -1.55
N GLY A 21 19.34 21.21 -1.70
CA GLY A 21 20.31 20.13 -1.50
C GLY A 21 20.59 19.81 -0.04
N LYS A 22 19.84 20.38 0.91
CA LYS A 22 20.01 20.08 2.33
C LYS A 22 19.43 18.71 2.64
N GLU A 23 20.21 17.92 3.36
CA GLU A 23 19.87 16.56 3.74
C GLU A 23 19.15 16.51 5.09
N TYR A 24 18.11 15.69 5.16
CA TYR A 24 17.34 15.39 6.35
C TYR A 24 17.24 13.88 6.54
N ILE A 25 17.32 13.43 7.79
CA ILE A 25 17.04 12.04 8.17
C ILE A 25 15.56 11.92 8.56
N ASP A 26 14.84 11.04 7.87
CA ASP A 26 13.42 10.76 8.12
C ASP A 26 13.27 9.78 9.29
N PHE A 27 13.12 10.33 10.50
CA PHE A 27 12.80 9.57 11.72
C PHE A 27 11.30 9.23 11.84
N ALA A 28 10.44 9.81 11.00
CA ALA A 28 9.01 9.50 11.01
C ALA A 28 8.69 8.20 10.26
N GLY A 29 9.71 7.56 9.65
CA GLY A 29 9.57 6.26 8.97
C GLY A 29 8.57 6.28 7.83
N ARG A 30 8.28 7.49 7.30
CA ARG A 30 7.03 7.86 6.62
C ARG A 30 5.79 7.49 7.43
N TYR A 31 4.91 8.45 7.60
CA TYR A 31 3.57 8.33 8.20
C TYR A 31 2.69 7.16 7.65
N ARG A 32 3.12 6.42 6.60
CA ARG A 32 2.40 5.35 5.89
C ARG A 32 3.25 4.17 5.37
N GLY A 33 4.33 3.78 6.05
CA GLY A 33 4.75 2.37 6.06
C GLY A 33 5.79 1.87 5.05
N ASP A 34 6.47 2.75 4.32
CA ASP A 34 7.61 2.37 3.48
C ASP A 34 8.77 3.33 3.72
N GLY A 35 9.75 2.95 4.54
CA GLY A 35 10.97 3.73 4.81
C GLY A 35 11.87 4.01 3.58
N ALA A 36 11.38 3.84 2.35
CA ALA A 36 12.06 4.15 1.10
C ALA A 36 11.26 5.19 0.31
N TRP A 37 11.93 6.26 -0.13
CA TRP A 37 11.36 7.24 -1.08
C TRP A 37 10.93 6.50 -2.34
N PRO A 38 9.87 6.93 -3.07
CA PRO A 38 9.54 6.32 -4.35
C PRO A 38 10.82 6.35 -5.16
N LEU A 39 11.43 5.19 -5.35
CA LEU A 39 12.56 5.01 -6.23
C LEU A 39 11.94 4.53 -7.53
N PRO A 40 11.73 5.41 -8.53
CA PRO A 40 11.51 4.94 -9.91
C PRO A 40 12.65 4.01 -10.35
N SER A 41 13.82 4.13 -9.72
CA SER A 41 15.06 3.39 -9.99
C SER A 41 15.27 2.13 -9.14
N GLY A 42 14.35 1.78 -8.23
CA GLY A 42 14.41 0.53 -7.48
C GLY A 42 13.90 -0.65 -8.33
N ALA A 43 14.33 -1.87 -8.01
CA ALA A 43 13.83 -3.08 -8.68
C ALA A 43 12.29 -3.19 -8.60
N GLY A 44 11.70 -2.74 -7.50
CA GLY A 44 10.23 -2.64 -7.32
C GLY A 44 9.58 -1.63 -8.27
N GLY A 45 10.09 -0.40 -8.34
CA GLY A 45 9.55 0.66 -9.21
C GLY A 45 9.60 0.30 -10.70
N ARG A 46 10.73 -0.25 -11.17
CA ARG A 46 10.86 -0.74 -12.56
C ARG A 46 9.88 -1.86 -12.88
N ARG A 47 9.68 -2.80 -11.94
CA ARG A 47 8.75 -3.93 -12.10
C ARG A 47 7.29 -3.47 -12.10
N CYS A 48 6.95 -2.44 -11.33
CA CYS A 48 5.61 -1.83 -11.36
C CYS A 48 5.34 -1.13 -12.70
N ILE A 49 6.29 -0.32 -13.20
CA ILE A 49 6.16 0.38 -14.48
C ILE A 49 6.05 -0.61 -15.65
N SER A 50 6.89 -1.65 -15.67
CA SER A 50 6.83 -2.66 -16.75
C SER A 50 5.51 -3.44 -16.73
N ARG A 51 4.96 -3.73 -15.54
CA ARG A 51 3.68 -4.43 -15.41
C ARG A 51 2.49 -3.54 -15.80
N ALA A 52 2.50 -2.27 -15.41
CA ALA A 52 1.49 -1.30 -15.83
C ALA A 52 1.43 -1.18 -17.36
N LYS A 53 2.60 -1.17 -18.03
CA LYS A 53 2.70 -1.17 -19.50
C LYS A 53 2.22 -2.47 -20.15
N ARG A 54 2.35 -3.63 -19.49
CA ARG A 54 2.04 -4.94 -20.08
C ARG A 54 0.58 -5.36 -19.93
N CYS A 55 -0.06 -5.05 -18.79
CA CYS A 55 -1.35 -5.64 -18.44
C CYS A 55 -2.48 -4.63 -18.19
N GLY A 56 -2.22 -3.32 -18.28
CA GLY A 56 -3.15 -2.31 -17.76
C GLY A 56 -3.39 -2.50 -16.25
N THR A 57 -4.20 -1.64 -15.64
CA THR A 57 -4.67 -1.87 -14.26
C THR A 57 -5.86 -2.82 -14.35
N PRO A 58 -5.74 -4.10 -13.98
CA PRO A 58 -6.91 -4.97 -13.93
C PRO A 58 -7.90 -4.38 -12.91
N ALA A 59 -9.18 -4.33 -13.27
CA ALA A 59 -10.21 -3.95 -12.31
C ALA A 59 -10.14 -4.87 -11.09
N THR A 60 -10.51 -4.35 -9.92
CA THR A 60 -10.44 -5.04 -8.60
C THR A 60 -11.12 -6.42 -8.60
N SER A 61 -12.00 -6.67 -9.57
CA SER A 61 -12.73 -7.93 -9.77
C SER A 61 -11.97 -9.03 -10.53
N PHE A 62 -10.81 -8.75 -11.13
CA PHE A 62 -10.06 -9.75 -11.91
C PHE A 62 -8.90 -10.34 -11.11
N THR A 63 -8.90 -11.67 -11.00
CA THR A 63 -7.77 -12.42 -10.44
C THR A 63 -6.56 -12.30 -11.36
N ASN A 64 -5.43 -11.85 -10.81
CA ASN A 64 -4.14 -11.88 -11.50
C ASN A 64 -3.17 -12.80 -10.76
N GLU A 65 -2.36 -13.55 -11.51
CA GLU A 65 -1.39 -14.52 -10.96
C GLU A 65 -0.47 -13.90 -9.87
N PRO A 66 -0.01 -12.63 -9.98
CA PRO A 66 0.70 -11.96 -8.89
C PRO A 66 -0.14 -11.76 -7.61
N ALA A 67 -1.41 -11.38 -7.72
CA ALA A 67 -2.31 -11.22 -6.58
C ALA A 67 -2.59 -12.56 -5.90
N LEU A 68 -2.74 -13.65 -6.67
CA LEU A 68 -2.89 -15.00 -6.12
C LEU A 68 -1.65 -15.45 -5.34
N ARG A 69 -0.45 -15.23 -5.90
CA ARG A 69 0.82 -15.52 -5.19
C ARG A 69 0.97 -14.69 -3.92
N LEU A 70 0.61 -13.41 -3.97
CA LEU A 70 0.65 -12.54 -2.79
C LEU A 70 -0.37 -13.00 -1.74
N GLY A 71 -1.59 -13.34 -2.16
CA GLY A 71 -2.64 -13.84 -1.28
C GLY A 71 -2.21 -15.10 -0.55
N ARG A 72 -1.62 -16.08 -1.25
CA ARG A 72 -1.09 -17.31 -0.62
C ARG A 72 -0.04 -17.00 0.44
N LYS A 73 0.93 -16.16 0.11
CA LYS A 73 1.98 -15.76 1.08
C LYS A 73 1.41 -15.06 2.30
N LEU A 74 0.39 -14.23 2.15
CA LEU A 74 -0.26 -13.54 3.26
C LEU A 74 -1.05 -14.51 4.14
N VAL A 75 -1.75 -15.48 3.55
CA VAL A 75 -2.44 -16.54 4.28
C VAL A 75 -1.44 -17.39 5.05
N GLU A 76 -0.34 -17.84 4.42
CA GLU A 76 0.72 -18.63 5.07
C GLU A 76 1.43 -17.88 6.21
N ALA A 77 1.50 -16.54 6.13
CA ALA A 77 2.16 -15.70 7.12
C ALA A 77 1.23 -15.22 8.25
N THR A 78 -0.07 -15.50 8.19
CA THR A 78 -1.06 -14.98 9.14
C THR A 78 -2.02 -16.08 9.60
N PHE A 79 -2.94 -15.74 10.52
CA PHE A 79 -4.00 -16.65 10.95
C PHE A 79 -5.18 -16.71 9.96
N ALA A 80 -5.21 -15.85 8.94
CA ALA A 80 -6.37 -15.66 8.09
C ALA A 80 -6.46 -16.72 6.98
N GLU A 81 -7.64 -17.29 6.77
CA GLU A 81 -7.87 -18.27 5.69
C GLU A 81 -8.05 -17.62 4.30
N ARG A 82 -8.42 -16.33 4.24
CA ARG A 82 -8.73 -15.59 3.00
C ARG A 82 -8.26 -14.15 3.10
N VAL A 83 -7.91 -13.56 1.96
CA VAL A 83 -7.46 -12.16 1.83
C VAL A 83 -8.22 -11.47 0.70
N VAL A 84 -8.63 -10.22 0.94
CA VAL A 84 -9.18 -9.32 -0.07
C VAL A 84 -8.29 -8.09 -0.17
N PHE A 85 -8.01 -7.62 -1.38
CA PHE A 85 -7.11 -6.49 -1.63
C PHE A 85 -7.88 -5.17 -1.76
N MET A 86 -7.37 -4.12 -1.12
CA MET A 86 -7.91 -2.76 -1.15
C MET A 86 -6.79 -1.77 -1.52
N ASN A 87 -7.15 -0.61 -2.06
CA ASN A 87 -6.17 0.40 -2.46
C ASN A 87 -5.68 1.24 -1.27
N SER A 88 -6.39 1.21 -0.15
CA SER A 88 -6.03 1.93 1.07
C SER A 88 -6.44 1.20 2.36
N GLY A 89 -5.84 1.62 3.47
CA GLY A 89 -6.24 1.16 4.81
C GLY A 89 -7.66 1.59 5.19
N THR A 90 -8.13 2.75 4.71
CA THR A 90 -9.50 3.22 4.99
C THR A 90 -10.53 2.30 4.34
N GLU A 91 -10.33 1.96 3.06
CA GLU A 91 -11.20 0.98 2.35
C GLU A 91 -11.15 -0.40 3.01
N ALA A 92 -9.99 -0.81 3.53
CA ALA A 92 -9.85 -2.06 4.27
C ALA A 92 -10.72 -2.06 5.54
N ASN A 93 -10.70 -0.98 6.31
CA ASN A 93 -11.53 -0.84 7.51
C ASN A 93 -13.03 -0.83 7.18
N GLU A 94 -13.44 -0.06 6.16
CA GLU A 94 -14.84 -0.04 5.73
C GLU A 94 -15.32 -1.43 5.29
N THR A 95 -14.49 -2.15 4.53
CA THR A 95 -14.80 -3.51 4.11
C THR A 95 -14.90 -4.47 5.30
N ALA A 96 -14.00 -4.36 6.28
CA ALA A 96 -14.04 -5.17 7.49
C ALA A 96 -15.36 -4.98 8.26
N PHE A 97 -15.81 -3.72 8.42
CA PHE A 97 -17.10 -3.44 9.08
C PHE A 97 -18.29 -3.98 8.29
N LYS A 98 -18.30 -3.83 6.96
CA LYS A 98 -19.35 -4.38 6.10
C LYS A 98 -19.40 -5.90 6.20
N LEU A 99 -18.25 -6.56 6.20
CA LEU A 99 -18.15 -8.01 6.31
C LEU A 99 -18.64 -8.50 7.68
N ALA A 100 -18.24 -7.84 8.77
CA ALA A 100 -18.69 -8.17 10.13
C ALA A 100 -20.22 -8.03 10.25
N ARG A 101 -20.80 -6.95 9.73
CA ARG A 101 -22.26 -6.75 9.73
C ARG A 101 -22.97 -7.80 8.87
N HIS A 102 -22.45 -8.08 7.69
CA HIS A 102 -23.02 -9.10 6.81
C HIS A 102 -23.00 -10.49 7.46
N TYR A 103 -21.89 -10.85 8.12
CA TYR A 103 -21.75 -12.10 8.87
C TYR A 103 -22.79 -12.19 9.99
N ALA A 104 -22.95 -11.13 10.78
CA ALA A 104 -23.92 -11.10 11.87
C ALA A 104 -25.35 -11.28 11.37
N VAL A 105 -25.74 -10.58 10.30
CA VAL A 105 -27.08 -10.70 9.70
C VAL A 105 -27.34 -12.11 9.15
N THR A 106 -26.37 -12.70 8.45
CA THR A 106 -26.52 -14.03 7.84
C THR A 106 -26.53 -15.16 8.85
N ARG A 107 -25.77 -15.05 9.95
CA ARG A 107 -25.63 -16.11 10.97
C ARG A 107 -26.63 -15.99 12.11
N HIS A 108 -27.01 -14.78 12.49
CA HIS A 108 -27.79 -14.54 13.71
C HIS A 108 -29.17 -13.95 13.46
N LYS A 109 -29.52 -13.58 12.21
CA LYS A 109 -30.81 -12.99 11.81
C LYS A 109 -31.41 -12.11 12.92
N PRO A 110 -30.85 -10.93 13.20
CA PRO A 110 -31.51 -10.02 14.12
C PRO A 110 -32.88 -9.67 13.53
N VAL A 111 -33.94 -10.06 14.24
CA VAL A 111 -35.33 -9.62 13.99
C VAL A 111 -35.43 -8.11 14.09
#